data_AF-A0A834BZ24-F1
#
_entry.id   AF-A0A834BZ24-F1
#
_cell.length_a   1.000
_cell.length_b   1.000
_cell.length_c   1.000
_cell.angle_alpha   90.00
_cell.angle_beta   90.00
_cell.angle_gamma   90.00
#
_symmetry.space_group_name_H-M   'P 1'
#
loop_
_entity.id
_entity.type
_entity.pdbx_description
1 polymer ?
#
loop_
_entity_poly.entity_id
_entity_poly.type
_entity_poly.pdbx_seq_one_letter_code
_entity_poly.pdbx_strand_id
1 'polypeptide(L)'
;MKKVRQLALIDLTALCDLLELEVKRHKTTKRKIPDNSLFGVPLATLLENDQKIKPNATIPFFLQILLSFLEKKGIDSEGILRVPGSQSRIKLLQQNLEANFYSGHISWDEVSPNDAAALLKKFIRELPAPLLTAEYLNSFSAVREITELKQKLHMLNLLVLLLPEPNRNTLKALLEFLSKVVSREKKNRMNLWAVATIMAPNLFLHKAVPSRLTEGAEKGQAEKAADVMRLLIRYQDLLWTIPNFLVSQVRKLNENSNRRYQFYDRRFKNLLRKIHTDNREKPEKSNSEPCRTVKIQNGDQVSGTMEFQLNMNSRASDLLSQFQRQFLLSPENGKGKTRKNGSVVYPDCALYEVGGNIGEHCLDPDTHLQDLYNSNPGGEWVIKMKPNAGKGP
;
A
#
# COMPACT_ATOMS: atom_id res chain seq x y z
N MET A 1 0.47 -0.77 -5.10
CA MET A 1 1.69 -1.54 -4.73
C MET A 1 1.58 -3.06 -4.79
N LYS A 2 0.47 -3.71 -4.40
CA LYS A 2 0.37 -5.20 -4.41
C LYS A 2 0.71 -5.85 -5.76
N LYS A 3 0.10 -5.39 -6.86
CA LYS A 3 0.38 -5.90 -8.23
C LYS A 3 1.84 -5.66 -8.67
N VAL A 4 2.40 -4.49 -8.33
CA VAL A 4 3.82 -4.15 -8.61
C VAL A 4 4.75 -5.13 -7.90
N ARG A 5 4.50 -5.45 -6.63
CA ARG A 5 5.33 -6.41 -5.87
C ARG A 5 5.28 -7.81 -6.49
N GLN A 6 4.12 -8.28 -6.92
CA GLN A 6 4.01 -9.58 -7.59
C GLN A 6 4.80 -9.63 -8.89
N LEU A 7 4.68 -8.61 -9.73
CA LEU A 7 5.44 -8.52 -10.97
C LEU A 7 6.95 -8.37 -10.73
N ALA A 8 7.34 -7.55 -9.73
CA ALA A 8 8.74 -7.41 -9.35
C ALA A 8 9.34 -8.73 -8.84
N LEU A 9 8.53 -9.58 -8.18
CA LEU A 9 8.98 -10.90 -7.74
C LEU A 9 9.21 -11.84 -8.93
N ILE A 10 8.28 -11.84 -9.89
CA ILE A 10 8.40 -12.64 -11.12
C ILE A 10 9.66 -12.21 -11.88
N ASP A 11 9.84 -10.90 -12.06
CA ASP A 11 10.97 -10.35 -12.79
C ASP A 11 12.30 -10.60 -12.08
N LEU A 12 12.33 -10.51 -10.74
CA LEU A 12 13.51 -10.88 -9.95
C LEU A 12 13.85 -12.35 -10.13
N THR A 13 12.86 -13.24 -10.10
CA THR A 13 13.09 -14.68 -10.33
C THR A 13 13.64 -14.93 -11.73
N ALA A 14 13.02 -14.35 -12.76
CA ALA A 14 13.50 -14.49 -14.14
C ALA A 14 14.91 -13.93 -14.33
N LEU A 15 15.24 -12.81 -13.69
CA LEU A 15 16.59 -12.22 -13.71
C LEU A 15 17.61 -13.12 -13.02
N CYS A 16 17.28 -13.72 -11.88
CA CYS A 16 18.16 -14.67 -11.21
C CYS A 16 18.42 -15.90 -12.08
N ASP A 17 17.38 -16.44 -12.72
CA ASP A 17 17.51 -17.61 -13.61
C ASP A 17 18.38 -17.29 -14.84
N LEU A 18 18.19 -16.12 -15.45
CA LEU A 18 18.98 -15.66 -16.60
C LEU A 18 20.47 -15.47 -16.26
N LEU A 19 20.76 -15.03 -15.03
CA LEU A 19 22.11 -14.77 -14.55
C LEU A 19 22.71 -15.98 -13.80
N GLU A 20 22.01 -17.12 -13.80
CA GLU A 20 22.40 -18.35 -13.10
C GLU A 20 22.74 -18.12 -11.61
N LEU A 21 22.05 -17.15 -10.99
CA LEU A 21 22.21 -16.83 -9.58
C LEU A 21 21.34 -17.79 -8.76
N GLU A 22 21.94 -18.81 -8.16
CA GLU A 22 21.26 -19.55 -7.11
C GLU A 22 20.94 -18.58 -5.98
N VAL A 23 19.70 -18.43 -5.50
CA VAL A 23 19.40 -17.58 -4.33
C VAL A 23 18.51 -18.31 -3.33
N LYS A 24 19.09 -18.72 -2.19
CA LYS A 24 18.35 -19.39 -1.11
C LYS A 24 17.55 -18.38 -0.30
N ARG A 25 16.22 -18.51 -0.34
CA ARG A 25 15.31 -17.74 0.52
C ARG A 25 15.37 -18.26 1.96
N HIS A 26 15.63 -17.36 2.91
CA HIS A 26 15.69 -17.72 4.32
C HIS A 26 14.46 -17.18 5.05
N LYS A 27 13.97 -17.96 6.00
CA LYS A 27 12.98 -17.50 6.98
C LYS A 27 13.72 -16.96 8.20
N THR A 28 13.14 -15.96 8.84
CA THR A 28 13.64 -15.47 10.14
C THR A 28 13.47 -16.55 11.20
N THR A 29 14.53 -16.88 11.91
CA THR A 29 14.42 -17.69 13.12
C THR A 29 13.69 -16.88 14.20
N LYS A 30 12.68 -17.46 14.85
CA LYS A 30 11.95 -16.79 15.94
C LYS A 30 12.92 -16.48 17.08
N ARG A 31 12.94 -15.23 17.53
CA ARG A 31 13.75 -14.78 18.66
C ARG A 31 12.85 -14.27 19.77
N LYS A 32 13.30 -14.43 21.01
CA LYS A 32 12.68 -13.78 22.17
C LYS A 32 12.81 -12.28 21.95
N ILE A 33 11.67 -11.61 21.81
CA ILE A 33 11.62 -10.15 21.73
C ILE A 33 11.93 -9.65 23.14
N PRO A 34 12.99 -8.84 23.35
CA PRO A 34 13.26 -8.26 24.65
C PRO A 34 12.12 -7.31 25.05
N ASP A 35 11.91 -7.13 26.36
CA ASP A 35 10.94 -6.19 26.93
C ASP A 35 11.44 -4.73 26.82
N ASN A 36 11.84 -4.34 25.61
CA ASN A 36 12.31 -3.01 25.26
C ASN A 36 11.22 -2.25 24.49
N SER A 37 11.26 -0.93 24.52
CA SER A 37 10.32 -0.06 23.82
C SER A 37 10.85 0.44 22.46
N LEU A 38 12.18 0.42 22.25
CA LEU A 38 12.84 0.92 21.03
C LEU A 38 13.80 -0.06 20.36
N PHE A 39 14.82 -0.54 21.06
CA PHE A 39 15.87 -1.39 20.48
C PHE A 39 15.49 -2.86 20.58
N GLY A 40 15.66 -3.62 19.49
CA GLY A 40 15.22 -5.02 19.46
C GLY A 40 13.72 -5.20 19.26
N VAL A 41 13.01 -4.15 18.86
CA VAL A 41 11.56 -4.18 18.59
C VAL A 41 11.31 -4.25 17.08
N PRO A 42 10.33 -5.04 16.59
CA PRO A 42 9.98 -5.06 15.18
C PRO A 42 9.55 -3.68 14.66
N LEU A 43 9.95 -3.32 13.44
CA LEU A 43 9.59 -2.04 12.81
C LEU A 43 8.07 -1.80 12.77
N ALA A 44 7.28 -2.86 12.55
CA ALA A 44 5.82 -2.76 12.55
C ALA A 44 5.29 -2.31 13.92
N THR A 45 5.76 -2.92 15.01
CA THR A 45 5.39 -2.57 16.38
C THR A 45 5.82 -1.16 16.76
N LEU A 46 7.04 -0.74 16.34
CA LEU A 46 7.49 0.65 16.53
C LEU A 46 6.54 1.63 15.84
N LEU A 47 6.20 1.37 14.57
CA LEU A 47 5.29 2.22 13.81
C LEU A 47 3.88 2.26 14.40
N GLU A 48 3.34 1.13 14.87
CA GLU A 48 2.03 1.09 15.54
C GLU A 48 2.01 1.97 16.79
N ASN A 49 3.09 1.98 17.58
CA ASN A 49 3.22 2.86 18.73
C ASN A 49 3.39 4.32 18.32
N ASP A 50 4.23 4.60 17.33
CA ASP A 50 4.45 5.94 16.80
C ASP A 50 3.17 6.54 16.20
N GLN A 51 2.33 5.73 15.54
CA GLN A 51 1.09 6.16 14.91
C GLN A 51 0.01 6.60 15.91
N LYS A 52 0.10 6.16 17.18
CA LYS A 52 -0.77 6.67 18.26
C LYS A 52 -0.50 8.15 18.54
N ILE A 53 0.72 8.62 18.30
CA ILE A 53 1.14 10.01 18.52
C ILE A 53 1.15 10.79 17.20
N LYS A 54 1.57 10.15 16.10
CA LYS A 54 1.70 10.73 14.76
C LYS A 54 1.06 9.78 13.73
N PRO A 55 -0.25 9.92 13.43
CA PRO A 55 -1.01 8.95 12.60
C PRO A 55 -0.40 8.62 11.24
N ASN A 56 0.34 9.56 10.65
CA ASN A 56 0.96 9.41 9.33
C ASN A 56 2.44 8.97 9.40
N ALA A 57 2.90 8.41 10.53
CA ALA A 57 4.25 7.90 10.66
C ALA A 57 4.48 6.70 9.74
N THR A 58 5.44 6.84 8.82
CA THR A 58 5.82 5.81 7.83
C THR A 58 7.23 5.24 8.07
N ILE A 59 7.98 5.87 8.99
CA ILE A 59 9.30 5.46 9.48
C ILE A 59 9.35 5.63 11.01
N PRO A 60 10.09 4.79 11.76
CA PRO A 60 10.13 4.88 13.21
C PRO A 60 10.50 6.29 13.70
N PHE A 61 9.75 6.82 14.66
CA PHE A 61 9.91 8.19 15.12
C PHE A 61 11.27 8.41 15.79
N PHE A 62 11.74 7.41 16.55
CA PHE A 62 13.09 7.42 17.12
C PHE A 62 14.16 7.59 16.03
N LEU A 63 14.03 6.86 14.91
CA LEU A 63 14.95 6.98 13.80
C LEU A 63 14.87 8.37 13.15
N GLN A 64 13.67 8.94 12.98
CA GLN A 64 13.50 10.31 12.45
C GLN A 64 14.27 11.34 13.30
N ILE A 65 14.13 11.28 14.62
CA ILE A 65 14.81 12.20 15.55
C ILE A 65 16.32 12.00 15.46
N LEU A 66 16.78 10.75 15.48
CA LEU A 66 18.21 10.43 15.43
C LEU A 66 18.87 10.91 14.14
N LEU A 67 18.22 10.69 12.98
CA LEU A 67 18.71 11.16 11.69
C LEU A 67 18.69 12.69 11.63
N SER A 68 17.60 13.34 12.06
CA SER A 68 17.51 14.82 12.12
C SER A 68 18.60 15.41 13.01
N PHE A 69 18.89 14.81 14.15
CA PHE A 69 19.97 15.23 15.04
C PHE A 69 21.34 15.12 14.35
N LEU A 70 21.63 13.98 13.73
CA LEU A 70 22.89 13.76 13.01
C LEU A 70 23.05 14.67 11.80
N GLU A 71 21.96 14.99 11.09
CA GLU A 71 22.00 15.97 9.99
C GLU A 71 22.34 17.38 10.49
N LYS A 72 21.78 17.78 11.64
CA LYS A 72 22.00 19.12 12.21
C LYS A 72 23.36 19.29 12.87
N LYS A 73 23.79 18.33 13.70
CA LYS A 73 25.01 18.45 14.52
C LYS A 73 26.17 17.55 14.07
N GLY A 74 25.91 16.51 13.30
CA GLY A 74 26.90 15.47 12.99
C GLY A 74 27.46 15.48 11.56
N ILE A 75 26.75 16.06 10.59
CA ILE A 75 27.05 15.88 9.17
C ILE A 75 28.42 16.42 8.74
N ASP A 76 28.87 17.51 9.37
CA ASP A 76 30.15 18.15 9.12
C ASP A 76 31.25 17.67 10.11
N SER A 77 30.92 16.81 11.08
CA SER A 77 31.88 16.30 12.06
C SER A 77 32.90 15.36 11.40
N GLU A 78 34.18 15.63 11.62
CA GLU A 78 35.25 14.78 11.09
C GLU A 78 35.12 13.34 11.57
N GLY A 79 35.17 12.40 10.62
CA GLY A 79 35.07 10.98 10.90
C GLY A 79 33.71 10.52 11.42
N ILE A 80 32.62 11.26 11.20
CA ILE A 80 31.27 10.83 11.59
C ILE A 80 30.98 9.40 11.09
N LEU A 81 30.28 8.58 11.89
CA LEU A 81 30.10 7.13 11.71
C LEU A 81 31.37 6.28 11.92
N ARG A 82 32.58 6.78 11.65
CA ARG A 82 33.85 6.07 11.82
C ARG A 82 34.36 6.12 13.25
N VAL A 83 34.45 7.33 13.81
CA VAL A 83 34.98 7.55 15.16
C VAL A 83 34.02 6.92 16.18
N PRO A 84 34.51 6.04 17.07
CA PRO A 84 33.67 5.42 18.08
C PRO A 84 33.20 6.47 19.10
N GLY A 85 31.94 6.35 19.53
CA GLY A 85 31.44 7.07 20.69
C GLY A 85 31.88 6.42 22.01
N SER A 86 31.57 7.09 23.12
CA SER A 86 31.83 6.57 24.46
C SER A 86 30.82 5.47 24.81
N GLN A 87 31.29 4.25 25.06
CA GLN A 87 30.41 3.11 25.37
C GLN A 87 29.54 3.35 26.60
N SER A 88 30.07 4.03 27.62
CA SER A 88 29.30 4.38 28.82
C SER A 88 28.18 5.37 28.50
N ARG A 89 28.46 6.44 27.74
CA ARG A 89 27.45 7.43 27.33
C ARG A 89 26.42 6.83 26.38
N ILE A 90 26.84 6.00 25.44
CA ILE A 90 25.92 5.28 24.52
C ILE A 90 24.96 4.40 25.33
N LYS A 91 25.46 3.66 26.32
CA LYS A 91 24.63 2.80 27.18
C LYS A 91 23.63 3.62 28.00
N LEU A 92 24.08 4.71 28.62
CA LEU A 92 23.23 5.60 29.41
C LEU A 92 22.15 6.27 28.53
N LEU A 93 22.54 6.76 27.35
CA LEU A 93 21.61 7.37 26.40
C LEU A 93 20.58 6.35 25.91
N GLN A 94 20.99 5.11 25.63
CA GLN A 94 20.05 4.04 25.28
C GLN A 94 19.05 3.78 26.42
N GLN A 95 19.51 3.65 27.66
CA GLN A 95 18.62 3.41 28.81
C GLN A 95 17.62 4.55 28.99
N ASN A 96 18.06 5.80 28.84
CA ASN A 96 17.18 6.96 28.91
C ASN A 96 16.16 6.95 27.76
N LEU A 97 16.58 6.61 26.53
CA LEU A 97 15.69 6.46 25.38
C LEU A 97 14.62 5.38 25.61
N GLU A 98 15.01 4.20 26.06
CA GLU A 98 14.08 3.09 26.32
C GLU A 98 13.03 3.44 27.39
N ALA A 99 13.41 4.22 28.41
CA ALA A 99 12.51 4.62 29.50
C ALA A 99 11.62 5.82 29.17
N ASN A 100 12.15 6.83 28.47
CA ASN A 100 11.55 8.17 28.42
C ASN A 100 11.21 8.66 27.00
N PHE A 101 11.43 7.88 25.94
CA PHE A 101 11.27 8.39 24.57
C PHE A 101 9.86 8.87 24.26
N TYR A 102 8.84 8.08 24.61
CA TYR A 102 7.45 8.46 24.36
C TYR A 102 6.89 9.48 25.36
N SER A 103 7.59 9.75 26.46
CA SER A 103 7.19 10.79 27.42
C SER A 103 7.64 12.19 26.98
N GLY A 104 8.52 12.31 25.96
CA GLY A 104 8.99 13.58 25.42
C GLY A 104 10.12 14.25 26.21
N HIS A 105 10.66 13.62 27.26
CA HIS A 105 11.63 14.22 28.19
C HIS A 105 13.10 14.02 27.79
N ILE A 106 13.42 13.87 26.50
CA ILE A 106 14.79 13.58 26.06
C ILE A 106 15.43 14.81 25.43
N SER A 107 16.40 15.38 26.14
CA SER A 107 17.28 16.41 25.59
C SER A 107 18.38 15.78 24.73
N TRP A 108 18.60 16.36 23.55
CA TRP A 108 19.66 15.99 22.63
C TRP A 108 20.83 16.98 22.68
N ASP A 109 20.82 17.96 23.59
CA ASP A 109 21.78 19.05 23.55
C ASP A 109 23.20 18.64 23.90
N GLU A 110 23.33 17.76 24.89
CA GLU A 110 24.60 17.22 25.37
C GLU A 110 25.03 15.93 24.66
N VAL A 111 24.20 15.42 23.74
CA VAL A 111 24.51 14.18 23.01
C VAL A 111 25.63 14.43 22.00
N SER A 112 26.68 13.62 22.05
CA SER A 112 27.73 13.67 21.03
C SER A 112 27.26 13.06 19.70
N PRO A 113 27.59 13.66 18.54
CA PRO A 113 27.31 13.07 17.23
C PRO A 113 27.86 11.64 17.07
N ASN A 114 29.01 11.32 17.68
CA ASN A 114 29.60 9.98 17.60
C ASN A 114 28.79 8.95 18.40
N ASP A 115 28.21 9.36 19.54
CA ASP A 115 27.35 8.50 20.35
C ASP A 115 26.03 8.23 19.62
N ALA A 116 25.43 9.27 19.02
CA ALA A 116 24.23 9.15 18.18
C ALA A 116 24.47 8.27 16.94
N ALA A 117 25.61 8.43 16.27
CA ALA A 117 26.02 7.60 15.13
C ALA A 117 26.21 6.12 15.53
N ALA A 118 26.72 5.87 16.75
CA ALA A 118 26.81 4.51 17.28
C ALA A 118 25.43 3.91 17.56
N LEU A 119 24.49 4.68 18.11
CA LEU A 119 23.09 4.25 18.29
C LEU A 119 22.39 3.97 16.97
N LEU A 120 22.62 4.76 15.92
CA LEU A 120 22.07 4.51 14.59
C LEU A 120 22.49 3.13 14.07
N LYS A 121 23.81 2.87 14.09
CA LYS A 121 24.36 1.56 13.68
C LYS A 121 23.81 0.42 14.52
N LYS A 122 23.69 0.63 15.84
CA LYS A 122 23.17 -0.36 16.79
C LYS A 122 21.68 -0.65 16.54
N PHE A 123 20.85 0.37 16.34
CA PHE A 123 19.43 0.24 16.06
C PHE A 123 19.18 -0.67 14.85
N ILE A 124 19.85 -0.40 13.72
CA ILE A 124 19.70 -1.21 12.49
C ILE A 124 20.15 -2.66 12.72
N ARG A 125 21.27 -2.86 13.44
CA ARG A 125 21.85 -4.18 13.70
C ARG A 125 21.04 -5.02 14.70
N GLU A 126 20.32 -4.37 15.62
CA GLU A 126 19.58 -5.02 16.69
C GLU A 126 18.10 -5.26 16.36
N LEU A 127 17.62 -4.86 15.17
CA LEU A 127 16.29 -5.24 14.71
C LEU A 127 16.09 -6.76 14.84
N PRO A 128 14.90 -7.26 15.20
CA PRO A 128 14.64 -8.70 15.29
C PRO A 128 14.85 -9.46 13.98
N ALA A 129 14.61 -8.77 12.87
CA ALA A 129 14.85 -9.23 11.51
C ALA A 129 15.70 -8.19 10.76
N PRO A 130 16.53 -8.61 9.78
CA PRO A 130 17.33 -7.68 9.00
C PRO A 130 16.45 -6.61 8.35
N LEU A 131 16.95 -5.38 8.24
CA LEU A 131 16.23 -4.32 7.53
C LEU A 131 15.95 -4.71 6.06
N LEU A 132 16.87 -5.43 5.41
CA LEU A 132 16.70 -6.00 4.07
C LEU A 132 15.82 -7.26 4.02
N THR A 133 15.24 -7.68 5.16
CA THR A 133 14.49 -8.92 5.40
C THR A 133 15.31 -10.20 5.24
N ALA A 134 14.94 -11.26 5.97
CA ALA A 134 15.61 -12.56 5.82
C ALA A 134 15.41 -13.17 4.43
N GLU A 135 14.27 -12.92 3.80
CA GLU A 135 13.92 -13.49 2.49
C GLU A 135 14.86 -12.99 1.39
N TYR A 136 15.19 -11.69 1.43
CA TYR A 136 15.92 -11.02 0.36
C TYR A 136 17.37 -10.67 0.69
N LEU A 137 17.81 -10.80 1.95
CA LEU A 137 19.18 -10.46 2.38
C LEU A 137 20.25 -11.09 1.47
N ASN A 138 20.11 -12.38 1.16
CA ASN A 138 21.05 -13.10 0.31
C ASN A 138 20.91 -12.74 -1.17
N SER A 139 19.73 -12.34 -1.63
CA SER A 139 19.54 -11.77 -2.96
C SER A 139 20.27 -10.43 -3.10
N PHE A 140 20.20 -9.56 -2.09
CA PHE A 140 20.99 -8.32 -2.07
C PHE A 140 22.49 -8.62 -2.12
N SER A 141 22.96 -9.63 -1.38
CA SER A 141 24.36 -10.05 -1.41
C SER A 141 24.81 -10.59 -2.77
N ALA A 142 23.94 -11.32 -3.47
CA ALA A 142 24.22 -11.91 -4.79
C ALA A 142 24.40 -10.86 -5.90
N VAL A 143 23.94 -9.61 -5.72
CA VAL A 143 24.14 -8.51 -6.68
C VAL A 143 25.61 -8.32 -7.06
N ARG A 144 26.55 -8.68 -6.16
CA ARG A 144 27.99 -8.57 -6.42
C ARG A 144 28.48 -9.51 -7.53
N GLU A 145 27.82 -10.66 -7.71
CA GLU A 145 28.18 -11.71 -8.67
C GLU A 145 27.79 -11.32 -10.10
N ILE A 146 26.89 -10.36 -10.24
CA ILE A 146 26.53 -9.76 -11.52
C ILE A 146 27.72 -8.97 -12.06
N THR A 147 27.97 -8.99 -13.37
CA THR A 147 29.04 -8.20 -13.98
C THR A 147 28.54 -6.80 -14.35
N GLU A 148 27.42 -6.72 -15.06
CA GLU A 148 26.91 -5.46 -15.60
C GLU A 148 26.26 -4.56 -14.54
N LEU A 149 26.67 -3.29 -14.48
CA LEU A 149 26.10 -2.31 -13.57
C LEU A 149 24.58 -2.13 -13.77
N LYS A 150 24.10 -2.14 -15.01
CA LYS A 150 22.68 -1.97 -15.32
C LYS A 150 21.84 -3.09 -14.69
N GLN A 151 22.31 -4.33 -14.81
CA GLN A 151 21.68 -5.50 -14.19
C GLN A 151 21.75 -5.45 -12.66
N LYS A 152 22.88 -4.99 -12.08
CA LYS A 152 22.99 -4.75 -10.62
C LYS A 152 21.92 -3.78 -10.13
N LEU A 153 21.79 -2.63 -10.79
CA LEU A 153 20.83 -1.60 -10.41
C LEU A 153 19.39 -2.07 -10.61
N HIS A 154 19.14 -2.84 -11.67
CA HIS A 154 17.83 -3.44 -11.92
C HIS A 154 17.45 -4.43 -10.80
N MET A 155 18.35 -5.35 -10.43
CA MET A 155 18.12 -6.29 -9.33
C MET A 155 17.90 -5.56 -8.00
N LEU A 156 18.73 -4.55 -7.67
CA LEU A 156 18.57 -3.75 -6.46
C LEU A 156 17.22 -3.01 -6.42
N ASN A 157 16.78 -2.45 -7.54
CA ASN A 157 15.47 -1.81 -7.64
C ASN A 157 14.33 -2.80 -7.37
N LEU A 158 14.33 -3.97 -8.01
CA LEU A 158 13.32 -5.00 -7.77
C LEU A 158 13.30 -5.44 -6.30
N LEU A 159 14.46 -5.67 -5.70
CA LEU A 159 14.58 -6.05 -4.28
C LEU A 159 14.00 -4.97 -3.36
N VAL A 160 14.30 -3.69 -3.62
CA VAL A 160 13.74 -2.57 -2.86
C VAL A 160 12.22 -2.48 -3.00
N LEU A 161 11.68 -2.72 -4.19
CA LEU A 161 10.23 -2.74 -4.43
C LEU A 161 9.54 -3.90 -3.69
N LEU A 162 10.24 -5.01 -3.45
CA LEU A 162 9.74 -6.19 -2.75
C LEU A 162 9.74 -6.07 -1.23
N LEU A 163 10.53 -5.15 -0.66
CA LEU A 163 10.58 -4.93 0.79
C LEU A 163 9.19 -4.57 1.35
N PRO A 164 8.88 -5.02 2.58
CA PRO A 164 7.76 -4.48 3.35
C PRO A 164 7.88 -2.96 3.45
N GLU A 165 6.73 -2.28 3.48
CA GLU A 165 6.70 -0.81 3.50
C GLU A 165 7.49 -0.19 4.67
N PRO A 166 7.38 -0.67 5.92
CA PRO A 166 8.21 -0.19 7.02
C PRO A 166 9.72 -0.28 6.74
N ASN A 167 10.16 -1.43 6.21
CA ASN A 167 11.55 -1.69 5.87
C ASN A 167 12.02 -0.79 4.72
N ARG A 168 11.23 -0.67 3.65
CA ARG A 168 11.55 0.15 2.47
C ARG A 168 11.69 1.62 2.85
N ASN A 169 10.73 2.17 3.60
CA ASN A 169 10.76 3.57 4.00
C ASN A 169 11.92 3.86 4.97
N THR A 170 12.17 2.93 5.91
CA THR A 170 13.31 3.03 6.85
C THR A 170 14.66 2.97 6.12
N LEU A 171 14.80 2.06 5.15
CA LEU A 171 15.99 1.96 4.29
C LEU A 171 16.18 3.24 3.48
N LYS A 172 15.10 3.80 2.92
CA LYS A 172 15.15 5.06 2.17
C LYS A 172 15.70 6.21 3.02
N ALA A 173 15.11 6.44 4.19
CA ALA A 173 15.58 7.49 5.10
C ALA A 173 17.05 7.30 5.51
N LEU A 174 17.47 6.05 5.75
CA LEU A 174 18.86 5.72 6.03
C LEU A 174 19.79 6.07 4.85
N LEU A 175 19.46 5.62 3.64
CA LEU A 175 20.31 5.84 2.45
C LEU A 175 20.37 7.32 2.05
N GLU A 176 19.28 8.07 2.21
CA GLU A 176 19.26 9.53 2.01
C GLU A 176 20.21 10.23 3.00
N PHE A 177 20.15 9.88 4.28
CA PHE A 177 21.09 10.41 5.29
C PHE A 177 22.55 10.08 4.94
N LEU A 178 22.84 8.82 4.58
CA LEU A 178 24.20 8.42 4.22
C LEU A 178 24.71 9.15 2.96
N SER A 179 23.84 9.37 1.98
CA SER A 179 24.16 10.18 0.80
C SER A 179 24.50 11.62 1.18
N LYS A 180 23.76 12.23 2.10
CA LYS A 180 24.08 13.56 2.66
C LYS A 180 25.45 13.58 3.35
N VAL A 181 25.78 12.57 4.17
CA VAL A 181 27.12 12.45 4.79
C VAL A 181 28.22 12.41 3.73
N VAL A 182 28.07 11.58 2.70
CA VAL A 182 29.05 11.48 1.59
C VAL A 182 29.17 12.80 0.84
N SER A 183 28.07 13.53 0.62
CA SER A 183 28.11 14.84 -0.04
C SER A 183 28.92 15.90 0.72
N ARG A 184 29.15 15.69 2.03
CA ARG A 184 29.95 16.55 2.91
C ARG A 184 31.38 16.06 3.12
N GLU A 185 31.86 15.12 2.29
CA GLU A 185 33.21 14.51 2.38
C GLU A 185 34.34 15.51 2.60
N LYS A 186 34.29 16.68 1.94
CA LYS A 186 35.32 17.73 2.08
C LYS A 186 35.50 18.21 3.52
N LYS A 187 34.44 18.22 4.32
CA LYS A 187 34.45 18.64 5.73
C LYS A 187 34.62 17.46 6.68
N ASN A 188 33.78 16.44 6.52
CA ASN A 188 33.75 15.32 7.47
C ASN A 188 34.78 14.21 7.18
N ARG A 189 35.50 14.27 6.05
CA ARG A 189 36.52 13.28 5.63
C ARG A 189 35.97 11.86 5.43
N MET A 190 34.66 11.72 5.21
CA MET A 190 33.98 10.45 5.02
C MET A 190 33.56 10.28 3.56
N ASN A 191 34.41 9.62 2.78
CA ASN A 191 34.10 9.28 1.39
C ASN A 191 33.08 8.13 1.28
N LEU A 192 32.54 7.94 0.07
CA LEU A 192 31.52 6.92 -0.20
C LEU A 192 31.96 5.51 0.22
N TRP A 193 33.22 5.14 -0.04
CA TRP A 193 33.75 3.82 0.32
C TRP A 193 33.84 3.64 1.84
N ALA A 194 34.34 4.65 2.57
CA ALA A 194 34.45 4.64 4.01
C ALA A 194 33.07 4.48 4.67
N VAL A 195 32.07 5.24 4.21
CA VAL A 195 30.69 5.13 4.71
C VAL A 195 30.11 3.74 4.41
N ALA A 196 30.30 3.23 3.19
CA ALA A 196 29.81 1.91 2.80
C ALA A 196 30.41 0.79 3.66
N THR A 197 31.73 0.78 3.88
CA THR A 197 32.42 -0.22 4.70
C THR A 197 31.96 -0.21 6.16
N ILE A 198 31.69 0.97 6.73
CA ILE A 198 31.21 1.09 8.11
C ILE A 198 29.76 0.62 8.25
N MET A 199 28.92 0.93 7.27
CA MET A 199 27.48 0.66 7.35
C MET A 199 27.11 -0.75 6.90
N ALA A 200 27.86 -1.34 5.97
CA ALA A 200 27.56 -2.66 5.42
C ALA A 200 27.41 -3.77 6.48
N PRO A 201 28.27 -3.89 7.52
CA PRO A 201 28.08 -4.89 8.58
C PRO A 201 26.72 -4.77 9.29
N ASN A 202 26.21 -3.55 9.48
CA ASN A 202 24.95 -3.34 10.20
C ASN A 202 23.74 -3.73 9.36
N LEU A 203 23.86 -3.71 8.03
CA LEU A 203 22.78 -4.02 7.10
C LEU A 203 22.82 -5.47 6.61
N PHE A 204 24.02 -6.03 6.42
CA PHE A 204 24.25 -7.32 5.76
C PHE A 204 24.68 -8.47 6.69
N LEU A 205 25.24 -8.17 7.87
CA LEU A 205 25.72 -9.18 8.82
C LEU A 205 24.77 -9.30 10.01
N HIS A 206 23.57 -9.80 9.72
CA HIS A 206 22.51 -9.92 10.72
C HIS A 206 22.55 -11.28 11.42
N LYS A 207 22.61 -11.28 12.77
CA LYS A 207 22.76 -12.53 13.56
C LYS A 207 21.64 -13.55 13.39
N ALA A 208 20.48 -13.16 12.87
CA ALA A 208 19.33 -14.06 12.68
C ALA A 208 19.31 -14.79 11.32
N VAL A 209 20.20 -14.42 10.39
CA VAL A 209 20.23 -14.98 9.04
C VAL A 209 21.69 -15.21 8.66
N PRO A 210 22.12 -16.46 8.39
CA PRO A 210 23.41 -16.71 7.78
C PRO A 210 23.48 -15.95 6.47
N SER A 211 24.41 -15.01 6.38
CA SER A 211 24.58 -14.21 5.18
C SER A 211 25.48 -15.01 4.23
N ARG A 212 25.20 -14.99 2.92
CA ARG A 212 26.18 -15.52 1.94
C ARG A 212 27.53 -14.83 2.02
N LEU A 213 27.56 -13.62 2.59
CA LEU A 213 28.78 -12.90 2.84
C LEU A 213 29.60 -13.56 3.96
N THR A 214 28.98 -14.36 4.84
CA THR A 214 29.63 -15.14 5.91
C THR A 214 30.05 -16.55 5.50
N GLU A 215 29.78 -16.99 4.26
CA GLU A 215 30.25 -18.28 3.75
C GLU A 215 31.68 -18.12 3.19
N GLY A 216 32.69 -18.62 3.94
CA GLY A 216 34.12 -18.57 3.57
C GLY A 216 35.01 -17.84 4.59
N ALA A 217 36.34 -17.87 4.37
CA ALA A 217 37.33 -17.29 5.27
C ALA A 217 37.10 -15.78 5.52
N GLU A 218 37.29 -15.33 6.76
CA GLU A 218 36.97 -13.99 7.27
C GLU A 218 37.64 -12.81 6.52
N LYS A 219 38.70 -13.09 5.74
CA LYS A 219 39.45 -12.08 4.98
C LYS A 219 38.70 -11.69 3.69
N GLY A 220 38.21 -10.46 3.62
CA GLY A 220 37.52 -9.88 2.45
C GLY A 220 35.99 -9.84 2.55
N GLN A 221 35.40 -10.32 3.64
CA GLN A 221 33.95 -10.35 3.85
C GLN A 221 33.31 -8.95 3.99
N ALA A 222 33.98 -8.03 4.70
CA ALA A 222 33.53 -6.65 4.88
C ALA A 222 33.57 -5.85 3.57
N GLU A 223 34.56 -6.12 2.71
CA GLU A 223 34.71 -5.48 1.39
C GLU A 223 33.58 -5.88 0.44
N LYS A 224 33.21 -7.18 0.43
CA LYS A 224 32.11 -7.70 -0.40
C LYS A 224 30.77 -7.04 -0.06
N ALA A 225 30.48 -6.84 1.22
CA ALA A 225 29.26 -6.17 1.67
C ALA A 225 29.29 -4.66 1.36
N ALA A 226 30.49 -4.05 1.42
CA ALA A 226 30.68 -2.64 1.14
C ALA A 226 30.37 -2.28 -0.32
N ASP A 227 30.66 -3.16 -1.29
CA ASP A 227 30.35 -2.91 -2.69
C ASP A 227 28.84 -2.75 -2.95
N VAL A 228 28.03 -3.64 -2.39
CA VAL A 228 26.56 -3.55 -2.52
C VAL A 228 26.06 -2.30 -1.77
N MET A 229 26.57 -2.05 -0.56
CA MET A 229 26.23 -0.84 0.21
C MET A 229 26.57 0.45 -0.55
N ARG A 230 27.69 0.48 -1.26
CA ARG A 230 28.12 1.60 -2.10
C ARG A 230 27.13 1.86 -3.23
N LEU A 231 26.66 0.81 -3.91
CA LEU A 231 25.65 0.93 -4.97
C LEU A 231 24.33 1.44 -4.40
N LEU A 232 23.91 0.93 -3.24
CA LEU A 232 22.71 1.38 -2.54
C LEU A 232 22.77 2.88 -2.23
N ILE A 233 23.88 3.38 -1.67
CA ILE A 233 24.03 4.81 -1.35
C ILE A 233 24.11 5.66 -2.62
N ARG A 234 24.93 5.27 -3.59
CA ARG A 234 25.21 6.09 -4.80
C ARG A 234 24.01 6.23 -5.71
N TYR A 235 23.20 5.18 -5.86
CA TYR A 235 22.09 5.14 -6.81
C TYR A 235 20.73 5.14 -6.14
N GLN A 236 20.65 5.55 -4.87
CA GLN A 236 19.42 5.49 -4.08
C GLN A 236 18.22 6.10 -4.83
N ASP A 237 18.38 7.24 -5.51
CA ASP A 237 17.28 7.95 -6.19
C ASP A 237 16.56 7.09 -7.24
N LEU A 238 17.29 6.16 -7.86
CA LEU A 238 16.76 5.25 -8.88
C LEU A 238 16.02 4.06 -8.27
N LEU A 239 16.43 3.61 -7.08
CA LEU A 239 15.98 2.34 -6.49
C LEU A 239 14.50 2.36 -6.09
N TRP A 240 13.92 3.53 -5.86
CA TRP A 240 12.51 3.67 -5.45
C TRP A 240 11.55 3.86 -6.63
N THR A 241 12.08 3.99 -7.85
CA THR A 241 11.24 4.19 -9.05
C THR A 241 10.62 2.88 -9.48
N ILE A 242 9.40 2.92 -10.03
CA ILE A 242 8.77 1.73 -10.62
C ILE A 242 9.15 1.71 -12.10
N PRO A 243 9.88 0.69 -12.58
CA PRO A 243 10.21 0.57 -14.00
C PRO A 243 8.98 0.64 -14.91
N ASN A 244 9.13 1.32 -16.05
CA ASN A 244 8.04 1.52 -17.02
C ASN A 244 7.39 0.21 -17.49
N PHE A 245 8.18 -0.87 -17.63
CA PHE A 245 7.64 -2.17 -18.04
C PHE A 245 6.70 -2.75 -16.98
N LEU A 246 7.02 -2.62 -15.68
CA LEU A 246 6.11 -3.02 -14.59
C LEU A 246 4.84 -2.20 -14.61
N VAL A 247 4.93 -0.88 -14.83
CA VAL A 247 3.74 -0.01 -14.96
C VAL A 247 2.86 -0.48 -16.12
N SER A 248 3.45 -0.77 -17.28
CA SER A 248 2.74 -1.30 -18.46
C SER A 248 2.06 -2.64 -18.16
N GLN A 249 2.76 -3.57 -17.51
CA GLN A 249 2.20 -4.85 -17.11
C GLN A 249 1.07 -4.70 -16.09
N VAL A 250 1.18 -3.80 -15.11
CA VAL A 250 0.09 -3.50 -14.17
C VAL A 250 -1.15 -2.97 -14.90
N ARG A 251 -0.98 -2.07 -15.87
CA ARG A 251 -2.08 -1.55 -16.69
C ARG A 251 -2.79 -2.68 -17.44
N LYS A 252 -2.02 -3.54 -18.13
CA LYS A 252 -2.56 -4.74 -18.80
C LYS A 252 -3.25 -5.70 -17.85
N LEU A 253 -2.71 -5.92 -16.65
CA LEU A 253 -3.35 -6.77 -15.63
C LEU A 253 -4.65 -6.16 -15.13
N ASN A 254 -4.75 -4.83 -15.01
CA ASN A 254 -5.99 -4.15 -14.62
C ASN A 254 -7.07 -4.34 -15.71
N GLU A 255 -6.70 -4.13 -16.98
CA GLU A 255 -7.58 -4.37 -18.13
C GLU A 255 -8.04 -5.83 -18.19
N ASN A 256 -7.12 -6.78 -18.01
CA ASN A 256 -7.42 -8.21 -18.03
C ASN A 256 -8.22 -8.67 -16.81
N SER A 257 -8.05 -8.06 -15.63
CA SER A 257 -8.92 -8.34 -14.49
C SER A 257 -10.36 -7.91 -14.78
N ASN A 258 -10.57 -6.75 -15.41
CA ASN A 258 -11.89 -6.34 -15.90
C ASN A 258 -12.50 -7.38 -16.86
N ARG A 259 -11.68 -7.92 -17.77
CA ARG A 259 -12.11 -8.99 -18.70
C ARG A 259 -12.37 -10.33 -18.01
N ARG A 260 -11.57 -10.73 -17.01
CA ARG A 260 -11.77 -12.00 -16.27
C ARG A 260 -13.11 -12.04 -15.56
N TYR A 261 -13.56 -10.94 -14.96
CA TYR A 261 -14.90 -10.86 -14.38
C TYR A 261 -15.99 -11.06 -15.44
N GLN A 262 -15.81 -10.53 -16.66
CA GLN A 262 -16.72 -10.78 -17.78
C GLN A 262 -16.73 -12.26 -18.24
N PHE A 263 -15.58 -12.94 -18.23
CA PHE A 263 -15.48 -14.35 -18.62
C PHE A 263 -15.94 -15.34 -17.53
N TYR A 264 -15.73 -15.02 -16.25
CA TYR A 264 -16.20 -15.84 -15.13
C TYR A 264 -17.73 -15.89 -15.14
N ASP A 265 -18.38 -14.75 -15.35
CA ASP A 265 -19.83 -14.67 -15.50
C ASP A 265 -20.33 -15.56 -16.66
N ARG A 266 -19.67 -15.52 -17.82
CA ARG A 266 -20.09 -16.29 -19.00
C ARG A 266 -19.88 -17.81 -18.87
N ARG A 267 -18.74 -18.28 -18.33
CA ARG A 267 -18.48 -19.72 -18.12
C ARG A 267 -19.26 -20.29 -16.94
N PHE A 268 -19.40 -19.54 -15.86
CA PHE A 268 -20.21 -19.94 -14.69
C PHE A 268 -21.69 -20.04 -15.08
N LYS A 269 -22.22 -19.08 -15.86
CA LYS A 269 -23.55 -19.16 -16.50
C LYS A 269 -23.70 -20.42 -17.37
N ASN A 270 -22.68 -20.79 -18.15
CA ASN A 270 -22.73 -22.00 -18.99
C ASN A 270 -22.61 -23.31 -18.19
N LEU A 271 -21.85 -23.33 -17.08
CA LEU A 271 -21.73 -24.47 -16.19
C LEU A 271 -23.03 -24.70 -15.39
N LEU A 272 -23.65 -23.64 -14.88
CA LEU A 272 -24.96 -23.68 -14.23
C LEU A 272 -26.06 -24.16 -15.19
N ARG A 273 -25.94 -23.81 -16.48
CA ARG A 273 -26.85 -24.31 -17.52
C ARG A 273 -26.69 -25.81 -17.78
N LYS A 274 -25.47 -26.34 -17.63
CA LYS A 274 -25.14 -27.77 -17.81
C LYS A 274 -25.51 -28.65 -16.62
N ILE A 275 -25.46 -28.11 -15.40
CA ILE A 275 -25.90 -28.82 -14.18
C ILE A 275 -27.43 -28.94 -14.13
N HIS A 276 -28.16 -28.04 -14.77
CA HIS A 276 -29.62 -28.10 -14.87
C HIS A 276 -30.16 -28.90 -16.08
N THR A 277 -29.31 -29.45 -16.96
CA THR A 277 -29.77 -30.20 -18.16
C THR A 277 -30.00 -31.70 -17.97
N ASP A 278 -29.89 -32.24 -16.76
CA ASP A 278 -30.19 -33.67 -16.51
C ASP A 278 -31.51 -33.92 -15.78
N ASN A 279 -32.36 -32.90 -15.66
CA ASN A 279 -33.70 -33.09 -15.16
C ASN A 279 -34.69 -32.15 -15.84
N ARG A 280 -35.50 -32.79 -16.68
CA ARG A 280 -36.90 -32.49 -17.02
C ARG A 280 -37.16 -32.14 -18.48
N GLU A 281 -37.92 -33.07 -19.05
CA GLU A 281 -38.80 -32.96 -20.19
C GLU A 281 -39.55 -31.62 -20.24
N LYS A 282 -39.76 -31.14 -21.47
CA LYS A 282 -40.62 -29.99 -21.78
C LYS A 282 -42.03 -30.19 -21.23
N PRO A 283 -42.66 -29.12 -20.74
CA PRO A 283 -43.79 -28.58 -21.49
C PRO A 283 -43.83 -27.05 -21.55
N GLU A 284 -44.63 -26.54 -22.49
CA GLU A 284 -44.91 -25.13 -22.77
C GLU A 284 -45.55 -24.39 -21.59
N LYS A 285 -45.19 -23.12 -21.35
CA LYS A 285 -46.07 -22.08 -20.75
C LYS A 285 -45.44 -20.66 -20.69
N SER A 286 -46.19 -19.72 -21.28
CA SER A 286 -46.32 -18.27 -21.01
C SER A 286 -45.07 -17.42 -20.70
N ASN A 287 -44.71 -16.56 -21.67
CA ASN A 287 -43.93 -15.33 -21.43
C ASN A 287 -44.78 -14.32 -20.63
N SER A 288 -44.63 -14.27 -19.31
CA SER A 288 -45.02 -13.10 -18.51
C SER A 288 -43.77 -12.28 -18.22
N GLU A 289 -43.77 -11.02 -18.65
CA GLU A 289 -42.68 -10.07 -18.37
C GLU A 289 -42.50 -9.87 -16.84
N PRO A 290 -41.27 -9.79 -16.33
CA PRO A 290 -41.03 -9.65 -14.89
C PRO A 290 -41.50 -8.28 -14.38
N CYS A 291 -42.48 -8.27 -13.47
CA CYS A 291 -42.91 -7.07 -12.74
C CYS A 291 -42.11 -6.93 -11.45
N ARG A 292 -41.59 -5.72 -11.16
CA ARG A 292 -40.79 -5.45 -9.95
C ARG A 292 -41.40 -4.33 -9.12
N THR A 293 -41.43 -4.52 -7.80
CA THR A 293 -41.83 -3.48 -6.83
C THR A 293 -40.65 -2.57 -6.50
N VAL A 294 -40.84 -1.26 -6.65
CA VAL A 294 -39.88 -0.19 -6.38
C VAL A 294 -40.34 0.58 -5.15
N LYS A 295 -39.47 0.80 -4.18
CA LYS A 295 -39.78 1.58 -2.97
C LYS A 295 -39.56 3.07 -3.22
N ILE A 296 -40.41 3.92 -2.66
CA ILE A 296 -40.31 5.38 -2.76
C ILE A 296 -40.00 5.92 -1.36
N GLN A 297 -38.92 6.68 -1.22
CA GLN A 297 -38.44 7.19 0.06
C GLN A 297 -38.38 8.73 0.05
N ASN A 298 -38.89 9.35 1.11
CA ASN A 298 -38.83 10.80 1.33
C ASN A 298 -38.20 11.08 2.70
N GLY A 299 -36.95 11.54 2.71
CA GLY A 299 -36.12 11.56 3.93
C GLY A 299 -35.80 10.15 4.43
N ASP A 300 -35.85 9.93 5.75
CA ASP A 300 -35.53 8.63 6.37
C ASP A 300 -36.71 7.65 6.44
N GLN A 301 -37.89 7.99 5.91
CA GLN A 301 -39.08 7.11 5.90
C GLN A 301 -39.47 6.68 4.48
N VAL A 302 -39.86 5.41 4.32
CA VAL A 302 -40.46 4.88 3.09
C VAL A 302 -41.86 5.47 2.95
N SER A 303 -42.08 6.26 1.90
CA SER A 303 -43.31 7.01 1.66
C SER A 303 -44.30 6.26 0.76
N GLY A 304 -43.91 5.14 0.12
CA GLY A 304 -44.79 4.31 -0.71
C GLY A 304 -44.05 3.27 -1.56
N THR A 305 -44.77 2.52 -2.39
CA THR A 305 -44.21 1.60 -3.40
C THR A 305 -44.90 1.77 -4.75
N MET A 306 -44.21 1.44 -5.85
CA MET A 306 -44.78 1.39 -7.19
C MET A 306 -44.35 0.11 -7.91
N GLU A 307 -45.17 -0.41 -8.80
CA GLU A 307 -44.79 -1.54 -9.66
C GLU A 307 -44.28 -1.05 -11.02
N PHE A 308 -43.23 -1.70 -11.51
CA PHE A 308 -42.60 -1.40 -12.79
C PHE A 308 -42.43 -2.69 -13.60
N GLN A 309 -43.00 -2.72 -14.80
CA GLN A 309 -42.84 -3.84 -15.73
C GLN A 309 -41.50 -3.72 -16.45
N LEU A 310 -40.67 -4.75 -16.34
CA LEU A 310 -39.36 -4.78 -16.96
C LEU A 310 -39.42 -5.38 -18.36
N ASN A 311 -38.87 -4.63 -19.32
CA ASN A 311 -38.56 -5.13 -20.65
C ASN A 311 -37.09 -4.86 -21.00
N MET A 312 -36.61 -5.48 -22.09
CA MET A 312 -35.20 -5.41 -22.53
C MET A 312 -34.70 -3.97 -22.81
N ASN A 313 -35.62 -3.03 -23.03
CA ASN A 313 -35.30 -1.64 -23.36
C ASN A 313 -35.46 -0.69 -22.16
N SER A 314 -35.94 -1.18 -21.01
CA SER A 314 -36.25 -0.34 -19.86
C SER A 314 -34.99 0.27 -19.25
N ARG A 315 -34.92 1.60 -19.17
CA ARG A 315 -33.84 2.35 -18.51
C ARG A 315 -34.28 2.95 -17.19
N ALA A 316 -33.31 3.32 -16.34
CA ALA A 316 -33.57 4.02 -15.09
C ALA A 316 -34.34 5.34 -15.30
N SER A 317 -34.06 6.04 -16.40
CA SER A 317 -34.80 7.24 -16.83
C SER A 317 -36.27 6.98 -17.15
N ASP A 318 -36.62 5.81 -17.70
CA ASP A 318 -38.02 5.46 -18.00
C ASP A 318 -38.81 5.23 -16.70
N LEU A 319 -38.20 4.54 -15.74
CA LEU A 319 -38.77 4.32 -14.41
C LEU A 319 -38.96 5.65 -13.65
N LEU A 320 -37.93 6.52 -13.67
CA LEU A 320 -38.04 7.86 -13.08
C LEU A 320 -39.12 8.70 -13.77
N SER A 321 -39.27 8.58 -15.09
CA SER A 321 -40.31 9.27 -15.85
C SER A 321 -41.72 8.76 -15.50
N GLN A 322 -41.88 7.46 -15.32
CA GLN A 322 -43.15 6.87 -14.86
C GLN A 322 -43.50 7.35 -13.45
N PHE A 323 -42.53 7.37 -12.55
CA PHE A 323 -42.70 7.91 -11.20
C PHE A 323 -43.15 9.38 -11.22
N GLN A 324 -42.50 10.23 -12.03
CA GLN A 324 -42.89 11.63 -12.18
C GLN A 324 -44.33 11.80 -12.67
N ARG A 325 -44.76 10.99 -13.65
CA ARG A 325 -46.13 11.02 -14.17
C ARG A 325 -47.17 10.56 -13.14
N GLN A 326 -46.88 9.49 -12.41
CA GLN A 326 -47.83 8.89 -11.46
C GLN A 326 -47.93 9.65 -10.13
N PHE A 327 -46.82 10.18 -9.62
CA PHE A 327 -46.76 10.72 -8.25
C PHE A 327 -46.52 12.23 -8.17
N LEU A 328 -45.91 12.87 -9.18
CA LEU A 328 -45.62 14.31 -9.17
C LEU A 328 -46.54 15.15 -10.08
N LEU A 329 -47.15 14.53 -11.09
CA LEU A 329 -48.05 15.16 -12.06
C LEU A 329 -49.54 14.82 -11.83
N SER A 330 -49.86 13.94 -10.88
CA SER A 330 -51.25 13.58 -10.59
C SER A 330 -52.01 14.75 -9.92
N PRO A 331 -53.22 15.12 -10.41
CA PRO A 331 -53.99 16.26 -9.89
C PRO A 331 -54.39 16.13 -8.42
N GLU A 332 -54.39 14.91 -7.87
CA GLU A 332 -54.87 14.66 -6.49
C GLU A 332 -53.78 14.77 -5.41
N ASN A 333 -52.48 14.79 -5.77
CA ASN A 333 -51.38 14.79 -4.78
C ASN A 333 -50.24 15.81 -5.05
N GLY A 334 -50.42 16.73 -6.01
CA GLY A 334 -49.38 17.66 -6.43
C GLY A 334 -49.10 18.82 -5.44
N LYS A 335 -48.06 18.70 -4.61
CA LYS A 335 -47.41 19.86 -3.93
C LYS A 335 -46.48 20.64 -4.89
N GLY A 336 -46.97 20.98 -6.08
CA GLY A 336 -46.23 21.82 -7.03
C GLY A 336 -46.41 23.31 -6.71
N LYS A 337 -45.33 24.02 -6.33
CA LYS A 337 -45.36 25.49 -6.25
C LYS A 337 -45.16 26.08 -7.65
N THR A 338 -46.19 26.73 -8.19
CA THR A 338 -46.13 27.49 -9.44
C THR A 338 -45.33 28.78 -9.27
N ARG A 339 -44.38 29.05 -10.17
CA ARG A 339 -43.77 30.39 -10.33
C ARG A 339 -44.58 31.23 -11.30
N LYS A 340 -44.50 32.56 -11.17
CA LYS A 340 -45.24 33.57 -11.97
C LYS A 340 -45.01 33.50 -13.49
N ASN A 341 -44.12 32.63 -13.97
CA ASN A 341 -43.79 32.40 -15.38
C ASN A 341 -44.32 31.08 -15.94
N GLY A 342 -45.17 30.35 -15.21
CA GLY A 342 -45.83 29.13 -15.70
C GLY A 342 -44.94 27.88 -15.79
N SER A 343 -43.67 27.93 -15.38
CA SER A 343 -42.81 26.74 -15.35
C SER A 343 -42.98 25.97 -14.04
N VAL A 344 -43.31 24.68 -14.12
CA VAL A 344 -43.34 23.74 -12.99
C VAL A 344 -41.92 23.23 -12.74
N VAL A 345 -41.41 23.38 -11.51
CA VAL A 345 -40.10 22.83 -11.09
C VAL A 345 -40.36 21.60 -10.23
N TYR A 346 -39.87 20.44 -10.66
CA TYR A 346 -40.00 19.17 -9.94
C TYR A 346 -38.82 18.95 -8.97
N PRO A 347 -39.02 18.23 -7.86
CA PRO A 347 -37.91 17.84 -6.98
C PRO A 347 -36.95 16.90 -7.70
N ASP A 348 -35.65 17.09 -7.46
CA ASP A 348 -34.56 16.33 -8.08
C ASP A 348 -34.54 14.91 -7.47
N CYS A 349 -35.15 13.93 -8.15
CA CYS A 349 -35.25 12.54 -7.69
C CYS A 349 -34.23 11.64 -8.40
N ALA A 350 -33.68 10.67 -7.68
CA ALA A 350 -32.75 9.69 -8.23
C ALA A 350 -33.13 8.25 -7.82
N LEU A 351 -32.81 7.30 -8.69
CA LEU A 351 -33.05 5.87 -8.46
C LEU A 351 -31.79 5.23 -7.89
N TYR A 352 -31.95 4.45 -6.84
CA TYR A 352 -30.89 3.76 -6.14
C TYR A 352 -31.13 2.25 -6.17
N GLU A 353 -30.05 1.49 -6.29
CA GLU A 353 -30.03 0.07 -5.96
C GLU A 353 -29.46 -0.10 -4.55
N VAL A 354 -30.21 -0.79 -3.70
CA VAL A 354 -29.91 -0.95 -2.27
C VAL A 354 -29.94 -2.44 -1.92
N GLY A 355 -28.92 -2.91 -1.21
CA GLY A 355 -28.83 -4.30 -0.76
C GLY A 355 -28.03 -5.22 -1.69
N GLY A 356 -27.79 -6.44 -1.23
CA GLY A 356 -26.75 -7.31 -1.79
C GLY A 356 -25.33 -6.88 -1.37
N ASN A 357 -24.30 -7.38 -2.08
CA ASN A 357 -22.88 -7.12 -1.77
C ASN A 357 -22.38 -5.71 -2.13
N ILE A 358 -23.27 -4.79 -2.51
CA ILE A 358 -22.93 -3.47 -3.09
C ILE A 358 -23.36 -2.27 -2.23
N GLY A 359 -24.04 -2.49 -1.11
CA GLY A 359 -24.51 -1.39 -0.25
C GLY A 359 -25.62 -0.57 -0.92
N GLU A 360 -25.43 0.74 -1.06
CA GLU A 360 -26.34 1.66 -1.75
C GLU A 360 -25.61 2.35 -2.92
N HIS A 361 -26.21 2.30 -4.10
CA HIS A 361 -25.62 2.86 -5.32
C HIS A 361 -26.66 3.65 -6.13
N CYS A 362 -26.36 4.91 -6.44
CA CYS A 362 -27.19 5.73 -7.32
C CYS A 362 -27.01 5.27 -8.78
N LEU A 363 -28.11 4.98 -9.46
CA LEU A 363 -28.10 4.53 -10.85
C LEU A 363 -28.01 5.72 -11.80
N ASP A 364 -27.23 5.53 -12.87
CA ASP A 364 -27.20 6.46 -14.00
C ASP A 364 -28.53 6.37 -14.78
N PRO A 365 -29.15 7.49 -15.22
CA PRO A 365 -30.39 7.47 -15.99
C PRO A 365 -30.38 6.58 -17.24
N ASP A 366 -29.22 6.34 -17.84
CA ASP A 366 -29.06 5.46 -19.01
C ASP A 366 -28.86 3.97 -18.66
N THR A 367 -28.87 3.63 -17.36
CA THR A 367 -28.71 2.25 -16.90
C THR A 367 -29.89 1.37 -17.35
N HIS A 368 -29.58 0.27 -18.04
CA HIS A 368 -30.57 -0.74 -18.45
C HIS A 368 -31.03 -1.58 -17.24
N LEU A 369 -32.31 -1.47 -16.89
CA LEU A 369 -32.89 -2.04 -15.68
C LEU A 369 -33.03 -3.56 -15.73
N GLN A 370 -33.27 -4.14 -16.92
CA GLN A 370 -33.32 -5.59 -17.08
C GLN A 370 -31.94 -6.22 -16.86
N ASP A 371 -30.88 -5.60 -17.36
CA ASP A 371 -29.51 -6.04 -17.12
C ASP A 371 -29.14 -5.91 -15.64
N LEU A 372 -29.53 -4.80 -15.02
CA LEU A 372 -29.35 -4.57 -13.59
C LEU A 372 -30.06 -5.65 -12.74
N TYR A 373 -31.33 -5.96 -13.04
CA TYR A 373 -32.07 -7.04 -12.38
C TYR A 373 -31.41 -8.40 -12.59
N ASN A 374 -30.96 -8.71 -13.81
CA ASN A 374 -30.29 -9.96 -14.11
C ASN A 374 -28.93 -10.09 -13.40
N SER A 375 -28.24 -8.97 -13.18
CA SER A 375 -26.97 -8.90 -12.44
C SER A 375 -27.14 -9.00 -10.92
N ASN A 376 -28.26 -8.51 -10.37
CA ASN A 376 -28.56 -8.55 -8.94
C ASN A 376 -30.07 -8.71 -8.67
N PRO A 377 -30.60 -9.94 -8.74
CA PRO A 377 -32.03 -10.19 -8.58
C PRO A 377 -32.56 -9.86 -7.18
N GLY A 378 -31.70 -9.98 -6.16
CA GLY A 378 -32.02 -9.70 -4.76
C GLY A 378 -31.80 -8.26 -4.31
N GLY A 379 -31.32 -7.37 -5.20
CA GLY A 379 -31.24 -5.94 -4.92
C GLY A 379 -32.63 -5.33 -4.75
N GLU A 380 -32.77 -4.29 -3.94
CA GLU A 380 -33.98 -3.48 -3.87
C GLU A 380 -33.78 -2.20 -4.68
N TRP A 381 -34.83 -1.72 -5.34
CA TRP A 381 -34.79 -0.44 -6.02
C TRP A 381 -35.56 0.61 -5.24
N VAL A 382 -34.91 1.74 -4.98
CA VAL A 382 -35.43 2.81 -4.14
C VAL A 382 -35.31 4.14 -4.86
N ILE A 383 -36.42 4.84 -5.05
CA ILE A 383 -36.41 6.23 -5.51
C ILE A 383 -36.30 7.15 -4.30
N LYS A 384 -35.29 8.02 -4.28
CA LYS A 384 -35.11 9.03 -3.23
C LYS A 384 -35.28 10.44 -3.80
N MET A 385 -36.00 11.29 -3.06
CA MET A 385 -36.09 12.72 -3.36
C MET A 385 -34.91 13.45 -2.72
N LYS A 386 -34.16 14.26 -3.49
CA LYS A 386 -33.14 15.12 -2.87
C LYS A 386 -33.81 16.23 -2.05
N PRO A 387 -33.33 16.52 -0.83
CA PRO A 387 -33.80 17.69 -0.09
C PRO A 387 -33.48 18.95 -0.90
N ASN A 388 -34.47 19.81 -1.11
CA ASN A 388 -34.31 21.05 -1.89
C ASN A 388 -33.12 21.87 -1.35
N ALA A 389 -32.07 21.98 -2.17
CA ALA A 389 -31.00 22.93 -1.93
C ALA A 389 -31.55 24.36 -2.12
N GLY A 390 -31.77 25.07 -1.01
CA GLY A 390 -31.81 26.52 -0.98
C GLY A 390 -33.02 27.14 -0.27
N LYS A 391 -32.79 27.57 0.98
CA LYS A 391 -32.78 29.01 1.36
C LYS A 391 -32.25 29.13 2.79
N GLY A 392 -31.09 29.77 2.94
CA GLY A 392 -30.79 30.51 4.17
C GLY A 392 -31.89 31.52 4.44
N PRO A 393 -32.11 31.87 5.71
CA PRO A 393 -31.23 32.82 6.40
C PRO A 393 -30.19 32.15 7.30
#